data_AF-A0A6H1ZYL3-F1
#
_entry.id   AF-A0A6H1ZYL3-F1
#
_cell.length_a   1.000
_cell.length_b   1.000
_cell.length_c   1.000
_cell.angle_alpha   90.00
_cell.angle_beta   90.00
_cell.angle_gamma   90.00
#
_symmetry.space_group_name_H-M   'P 1'
#
loop_
_entity.id
_entity.type
_entity.pdbx_description
1 polymer ?
#
loop_
_entity_poly.entity_id
_entity_poly.type
_entity_poly.pdbx_seq_one_letter_code
_entity_poly.pdbx_strand_id
1 'polypeptide(L)'
;MAFRTGIEQEKHRIANRKWYWGHRDAATKCCRDNQAKIKYKTLSHYANGKPKCAICGFEDIDCLCIDHLNNGGNKHRQELKLATLGSRFYLGSRFYYWLIRQGYPEGYQVLCANCNLKKGIEYRRRNANIRK
;
A
#
# COMPACT_ATOMS: atom_id res chain seq x y z
N MET A 1 -4.98 28.29 16.47
CA MET A 1 -5.29 26.88 16.81
C MET A 1 -4.48 26.52 18.05
N ALA A 2 -5.12 26.14 19.16
CA ALA A 2 -4.40 25.81 20.40
C ALA A 2 -3.74 24.43 20.28
N PHE A 3 -2.42 24.36 20.44
CA PHE A 3 -1.70 23.09 20.48
C PHE A 3 -1.88 22.44 21.86
N ARG A 4 -2.25 21.16 21.87
CA ARG A 4 -2.41 20.38 23.11
C ARG A 4 -1.08 20.25 23.84
N THR A 5 -1.09 20.43 25.15
CA THR A 5 0.06 20.23 26.04
C THR A 5 0.48 18.75 26.08
N GLY A 6 1.73 18.46 26.44
CA GLY A 6 2.24 17.08 26.52
C GLY A 6 1.43 16.17 27.47
N ILE A 7 0.85 16.74 28.54
CA ILE A 7 0.01 16.03 29.50
C ILE A 7 -1.34 15.66 28.87
N GLU A 8 -1.95 16.56 28.11
CA GLU A 8 -3.19 16.29 27.37
C GLU A 8 -2.98 15.22 26.29
N GLN A 9 -1.83 15.25 25.61
CA GLN A 9 -1.46 14.23 24.64
C GLN A 9 -1.33 12.84 25.28
N GLU A 10 -0.69 12.73 26.45
CA GLU A 10 -0.51 11.46 27.15
C GLU A 10 -1.84 10.91 27.70
N LYS A 11 -2.70 11.77 28.25
CA LYS A 11 -4.06 11.39 28.67
C LYS A 11 -4.88 10.80 27.51
N HIS A 12 -4.82 11.43 26.34
CA HIS A 12 -5.45 10.91 25.13
C HIS A 12 -4.86 9.56 24.70
N ARG A 13 -3.54 9.36 24.85
CA ARG A 13 -2.86 8.10 24.49
C ARG A 13 -3.29 6.94 25.38
N ILE A 14 -3.38 7.17 26.69
CA ILE A 14 -3.85 6.18 27.68
C ILE A 14 -5.31 5.81 27.42
N ALA A 15 -6.18 6.81 27.21
CA ALA A 15 -7.59 6.60 26.90
C ALA A 15 -7.79 5.79 25.61
N ASN A 16 -7.07 6.14 24.54
CA ASN A 16 -7.09 5.40 23.27
C ASN A 16 -6.62 3.94 23.45
N ARG A 17 -5.57 3.71 24.24
CA ARG A 17 -5.06 2.36 24.51
C ARG A 17 -6.10 1.53 25.25
N LYS A 18 -6.74 2.08 26.29
CA LYS A 18 -7.79 1.40 27.06
C LYS A 18 -9.00 1.05 26.19
N TRP A 19 -9.42 1.99 25.34
CA TRP A 19 -10.50 1.75 24.38
C TRP A 19 -10.15 0.63 23.39
N TYR A 20 -8.94 0.65 22.82
CA TYR A 20 -8.48 -0.37 21.86
C TYR A 20 -8.46 -1.78 22.45
N TRP A 21 -8.03 -1.94 23.71
CA TRP A 21 -8.05 -3.25 24.38
C TRP A 21 -9.48 -3.75 24.64
N GLY A 22 -10.43 -2.84 24.97
CA GLY A 22 -11.84 -3.19 25.16
C GLY A 22 -12.64 -3.41 23.87
N HIS A 23 -12.13 -2.95 22.72
CA HIS A 23 -12.85 -2.95 21.43
C HIS A 23 -11.99 -3.49 20.28
N ARG A 24 -11.08 -4.42 20.59
CA ARG A 24 -10.10 -4.96 19.62
C ARG A 24 -10.76 -5.44 18.33
N ASP A 25 -11.89 -6.15 18.42
CA ASP A 25 -12.56 -6.72 17.26
C ASP A 25 -13.21 -5.63 16.39
N ALA A 26 -13.87 -4.65 17.01
CA ALA A 26 -14.45 -3.51 16.32
C ALA A 26 -13.37 -2.63 15.66
N ALA A 27 -12.26 -2.38 16.35
CA ALA A 27 -11.12 -1.65 15.82
C ALA A 27 -10.47 -2.38 14.63
N THR A 28 -10.33 -3.71 14.73
CA THR A 28 -9.76 -4.55 13.66
C THR A 28 -10.66 -4.56 12.43
N LYS A 29 -11.99 -4.71 12.62
CA LYS A 29 -12.97 -4.67 11.53
C LYS A 29 -12.93 -3.33 10.79
N CYS A 30 -13.03 -2.22 11.52
CA CYS A 30 -12.96 -0.87 10.94
C CYS A 30 -11.68 -0.64 10.12
N CYS A 31 -10.54 -1.09 10.63
CA CYS A 31 -9.27 -1.02 9.91
C CYS A 31 -9.30 -1.80 8.59
N ARG A 32 -9.86 -3.03 8.57
CA ARG A 32 -9.96 -3.87 7.37
C ARG A 32 -10.88 -3.26 6.32
N ASP A 33 -12.05 -2.79 6.72
CA ASP A 33 -13.03 -2.17 5.82
C ASP A 33 -12.43 -0.92 5.15
N ASN A 34 -11.72 -0.10 5.92
CA ASN A 34 -11.06 1.08 5.41
C ASN A 34 -9.89 0.75 4.47
N GLN A 35 -9.11 -0.31 4.76
CA GLN A 35 -8.06 -0.78 3.85
C GLN A 35 -8.62 -1.27 2.51
N ALA A 36 -9.74 -2.00 2.52
CA ALA A 36 -10.41 -2.47 1.31
C ALA A 36 -10.89 -1.28 0.45
N LYS A 37 -11.51 -0.27 1.07
CA LYS A 37 -11.95 0.96 0.39
C LYS A 37 -10.79 1.71 -0.28
N ILE A 38 -9.68 1.85 0.44
CA ILE A 38 -8.48 2.53 -0.08
C ILE A 38 -7.86 1.75 -1.23
N LYS A 39 -7.74 0.42 -1.09
CA LYS A 39 -7.25 -0.44 -2.15
C LYS A 39 -8.12 -0.29 -3.40
N TYR A 40 -9.44 -0.39 -3.28
CA TYR A 40 -10.36 -0.22 -4.40
C TYR A 40 -10.18 1.13 -5.09
N LYS A 41 -10.18 2.23 -4.31
CA LYS A 41 -10.05 3.58 -4.84
C LYS A 41 -8.73 3.77 -5.60
N THR A 42 -7.62 3.33 -5.02
CA THR A 42 -6.29 3.48 -5.62
C THR A 42 -6.16 2.63 -6.88
N LEU A 43 -6.60 1.36 -6.86
CA LEU A 43 -6.54 0.52 -8.04
C LEU A 43 -7.46 1.03 -9.15
N SER A 44 -8.64 1.53 -8.81
CA SER A 44 -9.59 2.09 -9.78
C SER A 44 -9.00 3.30 -10.50
N HIS A 45 -8.29 4.17 -9.77
CA HIS A 45 -7.60 5.32 -10.34
C HIS A 45 -6.58 4.88 -11.40
N TYR A 46 -5.67 3.97 -11.05
CA TYR A 46 -4.61 3.50 -11.97
C TYR A 46 -5.10 2.53 -13.05
N ALA A 47 -6.34 2.04 -12.96
CA ALA A 47 -6.97 1.21 -13.99
C ALA A 47 -7.95 1.99 -14.89
N ASN A 48 -8.05 3.32 -14.74
CA ASN A 48 -9.01 4.19 -15.44
C ASN A 48 -10.47 3.74 -15.27
N GLY A 49 -10.85 3.40 -14.03
CA GLY A 49 -12.21 2.98 -13.69
C GLY A 49 -12.19 1.62 -13.00
N LYS A 50 -12.61 0.56 -13.70
CA LYS A 50 -12.73 -0.78 -13.11
C LYS A 50 -11.33 -1.37 -12.83
N PRO A 51 -11.01 -1.76 -11.57
CA PRO A 51 -9.76 -2.42 -11.25
C PRO A 51 -9.55 -3.68 -12.08
N LYS A 52 -8.49 -3.71 -12.88
CA LYS A 52 -8.09 -4.88 -13.66
C LYS A 52 -6.59 -4.89 -13.89
N CYS A 53 -6.04 -6.08 -14.07
CA CYS A 53 -4.65 -6.24 -14.47
C CYS A 53 -4.44 -5.65 -15.86
N ALA A 54 -3.48 -4.74 -16.01
CA ALA A 54 -3.12 -4.11 -17.28
C ALA A 54 -2.57 -5.11 -18.33
N ILE A 55 -2.14 -6.30 -17.90
CA ILE A 55 -1.54 -7.32 -18.78
C ILE A 55 -2.55 -8.40 -19.18
N CYS A 56 -3.18 -9.07 -18.21
CA CYS A 56 -4.04 -10.23 -18.47
C CYS A 56 -5.53 -9.97 -18.28
N GLY A 57 -5.92 -8.75 -17.87
CA GLY A 57 -7.32 -8.40 -17.65
C GLY A 57 -7.97 -8.99 -16.40
N PHE A 58 -7.25 -9.76 -15.57
CA PHE A 58 -7.79 -10.31 -14.32
C PHE A 58 -8.36 -9.22 -13.41
N GLU A 59 -9.53 -9.43 -12.82
CA GLU A 59 -10.31 -8.37 -12.17
C GLU A 59 -10.51 -8.56 -10.66
N ASP A 60 -10.14 -9.72 -10.10
CA ASP A 60 -10.30 -9.95 -8.67
C ASP A 60 -9.38 -9.02 -7.87
N ILE A 61 -10.02 -8.05 -7.21
CA ILE A 61 -9.36 -7.01 -6.44
C ILE A 61 -8.39 -7.59 -5.41
N ASP A 62 -8.65 -8.75 -4.84
CA ASP A 62 -7.81 -9.33 -3.79
C ASP A 62 -6.46 -9.77 -4.35
N CYS A 63 -6.41 -10.17 -5.61
CA CYS A 63 -5.18 -10.53 -6.31
C CYS A 63 -4.52 -9.36 -7.06
N LEU A 64 -5.14 -8.18 -7.11
CA LEU A 64 -4.58 -6.99 -7.74
C LEU A 64 -3.66 -6.22 -6.81
N CYS A 65 -2.61 -5.65 -7.39
CA CYS A 65 -1.61 -4.85 -6.72
C CYS A 65 -1.10 -3.71 -7.62
N ILE A 66 -0.53 -2.69 -6.99
CA ILE A 66 0.19 -1.63 -7.70
C ILE A 66 1.61 -2.09 -8.00
N ASP A 67 2.03 -1.91 -9.25
CA ASP A 67 3.38 -2.14 -9.74
C ASP A 67 3.98 -0.83 -10.30
N HIS A 68 5.31 -0.69 -10.20
CA HIS A 68 6.05 0.44 -10.73
C HIS A 68 6.36 0.19 -12.22
N LEU A 69 5.90 1.07 -13.11
CA LEU A 69 6.11 0.95 -14.57
C LEU A 69 7.59 0.75 -14.90
N ASN A 70 8.46 1.60 -14.33
CA ASN A 70 9.92 1.60 -14.57
C ASN A 70 10.72 0.67 -13.64
N ASN A 71 10.08 -0.30 -12.99
CA ASN A 71 10.69 -1.10 -11.91
C ASN A 71 11.16 -0.20 -10.74
N GLY A 72 12.08 -0.67 -9.90
CA GLY A 72 12.65 0.15 -8.81
C GLY A 72 11.79 0.27 -7.54
N GLY A 73 10.65 -0.41 -7.48
CA GLY A 73 9.75 -0.34 -6.32
C GLY A 73 10.39 -0.73 -4.98
N ASN A 74 11.42 -1.57 -4.98
CA ASN A 74 12.20 -1.88 -3.78
C ASN A 74 12.95 -0.65 -3.25
N LYS A 75 13.63 0.10 -4.12
CA LYS A 75 14.37 1.32 -3.75
C LYS A 75 13.41 2.40 -3.28
N HIS A 76 12.35 2.64 -4.06
CA HIS A 76 11.35 3.65 -3.70
C HIS A 76 10.70 3.35 -2.33
N ARG A 77 10.37 2.09 -2.02
CA ARG A 77 9.85 1.72 -0.70
C ARG A 77 10.84 1.93 0.45
N GLN A 78 12.14 1.79 0.18
CA GLN A 78 13.21 2.06 1.15
C GLN A 78 13.35 3.57 1.39
N GLU A 79 13.38 4.37 0.33
CA GLU A 79 13.47 5.84 0.38
C GLU A 79 12.31 6.45 1.15
N LEU A 80 11.09 5.98 0.90
CA LEU A 80 9.90 6.45 1.62
C LEU A 80 9.85 6.01 3.09
N LYS A 81 10.81 5.20 3.56
CA LYS A 81 10.83 4.65 4.92
C LYS A 81 9.50 3.96 5.31
N LEU A 82 8.77 3.44 4.33
CA LEU A 82 7.48 2.76 4.59
C LEU A 82 7.69 1.41 5.29
N ALA A 83 8.91 0.85 5.14
CA ALA A 83 9.35 -0.38 5.78
C ALA A 83 9.73 -0.21 7.27
N THR A 84 9.71 1.01 7.81
CA THR A 84 10.10 1.25 9.20
C THR A 84 8.96 0.88 10.15
N LEU A 85 9.31 0.14 11.21
CA LEU A 85 8.46 -0.44 12.27
C LEU A 85 7.90 -1.85 11.98
N GLY A 86 8.78 -2.85 11.92
CA GLY A 86 8.50 -4.25 12.33
C GLY A 86 7.38 -5.02 11.62
N SER A 87 6.62 -4.40 10.74
CA SER A 87 5.46 -4.98 10.08
C SER A 87 5.63 -4.87 8.58
N ARG A 88 6.20 -5.95 8.03
CA ARG A 88 6.17 -6.24 6.59
C ARG A 88 4.73 -6.36 6.04
N PHE A 89 3.76 -6.54 6.94
CA PHE A 89 2.35 -6.74 6.64
C PHE A 89 1.57 -5.45 6.32
N TYR A 90 2.01 -4.28 6.78
CA TYR A 90 1.29 -3.01 6.54
C TYR A 90 1.76 -2.21 5.33
N LEU A 91 2.72 -2.71 4.53
CA LEU A 91 3.31 -1.94 3.44
C LEU A 91 2.31 -1.60 2.32
N GLY A 92 1.37 -2.49 1.99
CA GLY A 92 0.38 -2.25 0.93
C GLY A 92 -0.51 -1.04 1.24
N SER A 93 -1.14 -1.05 2.41
CA SER A 93 -2.04 0.03 2.85
C SER A 93 -1.32 1.37 2.96
N ARG A 94 -0.12 1.40 3.56
CA ARG A 94 0.68 2.63 3.69
C ARG A 94 1.07 3.20 2.34
N PHE A 95 1.42 2.35 1.38
CA PHE A 95 1.77 2.79 0.04
C PHE A 95 0.56 3.40 -0.70
N TYR A 96 -0.62 2.81 -0.57
CA TYR A 96 -1.84 3.39 -1.13
C TYR A 96 -2.16 4.76 -0.51
N TYR A 97 -2.02 4.90 0.81
CA TYR A 97 -2.15 6.21 1.46
C TYR A 97 -1.15 7.23 0.92
N TRP A 98 0.11 6.82 0.72
CA TRP A 98 1.13 7.69 0.15
C TRP A 98 0.73 8.16 -1.26
N LEU A 99 0.29 7.24 -2.14
CA LEU A 99 -0.18 7.58 -3.50
C LEU A 99 -1.32 8.59 -3.46
N ILE A 100 -2.32 8.38 -2.60
CA ILE A 100 -3.45 9.30 -2.42
C ILE A 100 -2.95 10.68 -1.97
N ARG A 101 -2.02 10.75 -1.02
CA ARG A 101 -1.48 12.02 -0.50
C ARG A 101 -0.62 12.77 -1.52
N GLN A 102 0.00 12.05 -2.45
CA GLN A 102 0.76 12.64 -3.55
C GLN A 102 -0.14 13.03 -4.74
N GLY A 103 -1.46 12.87 -4.64
CA GLY A 103 -2.37 13.21 -5.74
C GLY A 103 -2.36 12.20 -6.89
N TYR A 104 -2.02 10.94 -6.61
CA TYR A 104 -1.86 9.86 -7.60
C TYR A 104 -0.84 10.18 -8.69
N PRO A 105 0.47 10.22 -8.35
CA PRO A 105 1.51 10.45 -9.34
C PRO A 105 1.49 9.37 -10.42
N GLU A 106 1.97 9.70 -11.61
CA GLU A 106 2.18 8.75 -12.70
C GLU A 106 3.32 7.74 -12.39
N GLY A 107 3.55 6.79 -13.29
CA GLY A 107 4.62 5.80 -13.14
C GLY A 107 4.19 4.49 -12.48
N TYR A 108 2.88 4.28 -12.29
CA TYR A 108 2.31 3.09 -11.69
C TYR A 108 1.28 2.43 -12.60
N GLN A 109 1.09 1.13 -12.42
CA GLN A 109 0.09 0.33 -13.11
C GLN A 109 -0.53 -0.70 -12.16
N VAL A 110 -1.72 -1.18 -12.50
CA VAL A 110 -2.39 -2.27 -11.79
C VAL A 110 -2.02 -3.60 -12.43
N LEU A 111 -1.47 -4.53 -11.64
CA LEU A 111 -1.17 -5.89 -12.08
C LEU A 111 -1.77 -6.92 -11.12
N CYS A 112 -2.11 -8.11 -11.64
CA CYS A 112 -2.33 -9.27 -10.77
C CYS A 112 -0.99 -9.77 -10.23
N ALA A 113 -1.03 -10.49 -9.10
CA ALA A 113 0.17 -11.02 -8.44
C ALA A 113 1.07 -11.84 -9.38
N ASN A 114 0.48 -12.65 -10.27
CA ASN A 114 1.23 -13.48 -11.22
C ASN A 114 1.93 -12.64 -12.30
N CYS A 115 1.25 -11.65 -12.88
CA CYS A 115 1.84 -10.75 -13.87
C CYS A 115 2.95 -9.89 -13.26
N ASN A 116 2.75 -9.40 -12.03
CA ASN A 116 3.77 -8.65 -11.29
C ASN A 116 5.02 -9.53 -11.04
N LEU A 117 4.82 -10.75 -10.56
CA LEU A 117 5.91 -11.70 -10.35
C LEU A 117 6.67 -12.01 -11.66
N LYS A 118 5.93 -12.29 -12.73
CA LYS A 118 6.50 -12.55 -14.07
C LYS A 118 7.35 -11.38 -14.56
N LYS A 119 6.84 -10.14 -14.46
CA LYS A 119 7.59 -8.92 -14.79
C LYS A 119 8.92 -8.86 -14.01
N GLY A 120 8.89 -9.13 -12.70
CA GLY A 120 10.09 -9.15 -11.86
C GLY A 120 11.09 -10.26 -12.24
N ILE A 121 10.61 -11.45 -12.61
CA ILE A 121 11.46 -12.56 -13.08
C ILE A 121 12.13 -12.17 -14.41
N GLU A 122 11.36 -11.64 -15.37
CA GLU A 122 11.87 -11.20 -16.68
C GLU A 122 12.93 -10.10 -16.52
N TYR A 123 12.68 -9.12 -15.65
CA TYR A 123 13.66 -8.08 -15.33
C TYR A 123 14.98 -8.68 -14.81
N ARG A 124 14.92 -9.63 -13.88
CA ARG A 124 16.13 -10.30 -13.35
C ARG A 124 16.87 -11.10 -14.41
N ARG A 125 16.16 -11.87 -15.24
CA ARG A 125 16.75 -12.66 -16.34
C ARG A 125 17.50 -11.77 -17.34
N ARG A 126 16.88 -10.67 -17.76
CA ARG A 126 17.53 -9.70 -18.67
C ARG A 126 18.79 -9.10 -18.06
N ASN A 127 18.73 -8.66 -16.80
CA ASN A 127 19.88 -8.06 -16.12
C ASN A 127 20.99 -9.07 -15.77
N ALA A 128 20.65 -10.35 -15.56
CA ALA A 128 21.65 -11.40 -15.36
C ALA A 128 22.42 -11.72 -16.65
N ASN A 129 21.73 -11.68 -17.80
CA ASN A 129 22.36 -11.88 -19.11
C ASN A 129 23.22 -10.70 -19.57
N ILE A 130 22.97 -9.49 -19.07
CA ILE A 130 23.79 -8.29 -19.34
C ILE A 130 25.09 -8.28 -18.49
N ARG A 131 25.12 -9.06 -17.40
CA ARG A 131 26.28 -9.15 -16.49
C ARG A 131 27.24 -10.30 -16.83
N LYS A 132 26.98 -11.01 -17.94
CA LYS A 132 27.92 -11.95 -18.55
C LYS A 132 28.59 -11.25 -19.72
#